data_AF-A0A434SNX3-F1
#
_entry.id   AF-A0A434SNX3-F1
#
_cell.length_a   1.000
_cell.length_b   1.000
_cell.length_c   1.000
_cell.angle_alpha   90.00
_cell.angle_beta   90.00
_cell.angle_gamma   90.00
#
_symmetry.space_group_name_H-M   'P 1'
#
loop_
_entity.id
_entity.type
_entity.pdbx_description
1 polymer ?
#
loop_
_entity_poly.entity_id
_entity_poly.type
_entity_poly.pdbx_seq_one_letter_code
_entity_poly.pdbx_strand_id
1 'polypeptide(L)'
;PHAVWAGVSASPDLVALQGEIDRICQRLGLPADPRKFSPHVTLARLRNSSPADVAQYLSARGNFSTLPFRVGRFVLMSSRDSVGGGPYIVEEAWPLVGADPLASSRFASASDASRIMR
;
A
#
# COMPACT_ATOMS: atom_id res chain seq x y z
N PRO A 1 -14.39 -9.08 15.57
CA PRO A 1 -13.84 -8.26 14.48
C PRO A 1 -12.35 -8.02 14.71
N HIS A 2 -11.51 -8.11 13.68
CA HIS A 2 -10.04 -8.13 13.85
C HIS A 2 -9.32 -6.89 13.31
N ALA A 3 -9.95 -6.13 12.42
CA ALA A 3 -9.39 -4.91 11.85
C ALA A 3 -10.51 -3.97 11.37
N VAL A 4 -10.19 -2.68 11.30
CA VAL A 4 -10.95 -1.65 10.59
C VAL A 4 -10.08 -1.15 9.45
N TRP A 5 -10.65 -1.05 8.26
CA TRP A 5 -9.94 -0.63 7.06
C TRP A 5 -10.82 0.24 6.18
N ALA A 6 -10.19 1.13 5.41
CA ALA A 6 -10.84 1.89 4.35
C ALA A 6 -10.65 1.15 3.02
N GLY A 7 -11.75 0.85 2.34
CA GLY A 7 -11.72 0.22 1.02
C GLY A 7 -11.24 1.20 -0.04
N VAL A 8 -10.51 0.72 -1.02
CA VAL A 8 -10.15 1.50 -2.22
C VAL A 8 -11.20 1.27 -3.29
N SER A 9 -11.65 2.33 -3.97
CA SER A 9 -12.54 2.20 -5.13
C SER A 9 -11.91 1.31 -6.21
N ALA A 10 -12.74 0.55 -6.92
CA ALA A 10 -12.25 -0.35 -7.96
C ALA A 10 -11.43 0.40 -9.03
N SER A 11 -10.24 -0.11 -9.31
CA SER A 11 -9.31 0.46 -10.29
C SER A 11 -8.70 -0.68 -11.11
N PRO A 12 -9.00 -0.77 -12.42
CA PRO A 12 -8.40 -1.77 -13.30
C PRO A 12 -6.87 -1.70 -13.33
N ASP A 13 -6.30 -0.49 -13.31
CA ASP A 13 -4.85 -0.27 -13.30
C ASP A 13 -4.20 -0.83 -12.05
N LEU A 14 -4.84 -0.68 -10.88
CA LEU A 14 -4.35 -1.24 -9.62
C LEU A 14 -4.39 -2.78 -9.62
N VAL A 15 -5.44 -3.36 -10.20
CA VAL A 15 -5.56 -4.82 -10.35
C VAL A 15 -4.50 -5.36 -11.33
N ALA A 16 -4.28 -4.66 -12.44
CA ALA A 16 -3.25 -5.02 -13.41
C ALA A 16 -1.84 -4.95 -12.81
N LEU A 17 -1.53 -3.88 -12.05
CA LEU A 17 -0.27 -3.72 -11.34
C LEU A 17 -0.05 -4.87 -10.34
N GLN A 18 -1.05 -5.20 -9.52
CA GLN A 18 -0.94 -6.30 -8.57
C GLN A 18 -0.69 -7.65 -9.28
N GLY A 19 -1.42 -7.91 -10.37
CA GLY A 19 -1.24 -9.14 -11.15
C GLY A 19 0.14 -9.24 -11.82
N GLU A 20 0.71 -8.11 -12.26
CA GLU A 20 2.09 -8.09 -12.80
C GLU A 20 3.12 -8.39 -11.73
N ILE A 21 3.00 -7.74 -10.56
CA ILE A 21 3.89 -7.96 -9.43
C ILE A 21 3.86 -9.44 -9.00
N ASP A 22 2.67 -10.03 -8.87
CA ASP A 22 2.51 -11.44 -8.49
C ASP A 22 3.16 -12.39 -9.52
N ARG A 23 2.97 -12.13 -10.82
CA ARG A 23 3.62 -12.90 -11.90
C ARG A 23 5.14 -12.78 -11.89
N ILE A 24 5.69 -11.61 -11.57
CA ILE A 24 7.13 -11.41 -11.42
C ILE A 24 7.65 -12.16 -10.19
N CYS A 25 6.98 -12.03 -9.04
CA CYS A 25 7.32 -12.74 -7.81
C CYS A 25 7.37 -14.26 -8.02
N GLN A 26 6.36 -14.83 -8.70
CA GLN A 26 6.32 -16.25 -9.03
C GLN A 26 7.48 -16.68 -9.95
N ARG A 27 7.83 -15.86 -10.94
CA ARG A 27 9.00 -16.12 -11.81
C ARG A 27 10.32 -16.12 -11.05
N LEU A 28 10.41 -15.36 -9.96
CA LEU A 28 11.54 -15.33 -9.04
C LEU A 28 11.50 -16.47 -7.99
N GLY A 29 10.50 -17.34 -8.03
CA GLY A 29 10.35 -18.48 -7.12
C GLY A 29 9.63 -18.18 -5.81
N LEU A 30 9.00 -17.00 -5.66
CA LEU A 30 8.18 -16.69 -4.50
C LEU A 30 6.79 -17.34 -4.64
N PRO A 31 6.19 -17.85 -3.54
CA PRO A 31 4.85 -18.41 -3.58
C PRO A 31 3.80 -17.32 -3.87
N ALA A 32 2.77 -17.68 -4.63
CA ALA A 32 1.61 -16.82 -4.82
C ALA A 32 0.87 -16.59 -3.49
N ASP A 33 0.31 -15.39 -3.29
CA ASP A 33 -0.62 -15.17 -2.18
C ASP A 33 -1.97 -15.82 -2.53
N PRO A 34 -2.44 -16.82 -1.78
CA PRO A 34 -3.69 -17.52 -2.09
C PRO A 34 -4.94 -16.66 -1.83
N ARG A 35 -4.79 -15.49 -1.20
CA ARG A 35 -5.90 -14.60 -0.85
C ARG A 35 -6.27 -13.72 -2.03
N LYS A 36 -7.58 -13.49 -2.20
CA LYS A 36 -8.08 -12.51 -3.16
C LYS A 36 -7.54 -11.12 -2.85
N PHE A 37 -6.94 -10.47 -3.84
CA PHE A 37 -6.53 -9.08 -3.72
C PHE A 37 -7.75 -8.18 -3.46
N SER A 38 -7.77 -7.57 -2.28
CA SER A 38 -8.81 -6.66 -1.82
C SER A 38 -8.11 -5.37 -1.40
N PRO A 39 -7.98 -4.37 -2.28
CA PRO A 39 -7.18 -3.17 -1.99
C PRO A 39 -7.83 -2.36 -0.87
N HIS A 40 -7.08 -2.14 0.21
CA HIS A 40 -7.54 -1.42 1.40
C HIS A 40 -6.37 -0.76 2.13
N VAL A 41 -6.69 0.26 2.92
CA VAL A 41 -5.78 0.84 3.91
C VAL A 41 -6.24 0.40 5.28
N THR A 42 -5.41 -0.37 6.00
CA THR A 42 -5.71 -0.75 7.39
C THR A 42 -5.62 0.50 8.27
N LEU A 43 -6.71 0.85 8.94
CA LEU A 43 -6.80 1.99 9.86
C LEU A 43 -6.51 1.58 11.30
N ALA A 44 -6.96 0.39 11.69
CA ALA A 44 -6.73 -0.16 13.01
C ALA A 44 -6.67 -1.69 12.98
N ARG A 45 -5.78 -2.26 13.80
CA ARG A 45 -5.80 -3.67 14.18
C ARG A 45 -6.40 -3.79 15.56
N LEU A 46 -7.44 -4.59 15.70
CA LEU A 46 -8.23 -4.68 16.92
C LEU A 46 -7.70 -5.79 17.82
N ARG A 47 -7.55 -5.51 19.11
CA ARG A 47 -7.18 -6.48 20.15
C ARG A 47 -8.26 -6.46 21.23
N ASN A 48 -8.89 -7.61 21.48
CA ASN A 48 -9.94 -7.78 22.49
C ASN A 48 -11.09 -6.75 22.39
N SER A 49 -11.42 -6.30 21.18
CA SER A 49 -12.46 -5.29 20.96
C SER A 49 -13.86 -5.90 20.96
N SER A 50 -14.80 -5.23 21.65
CA SER A 50 -16.22 -5.59 21.64
C SER A 50 -16.82 -5.40 20.24
N PRO A 51 -17.58 -6.38 19.71
CA PRO A 51 -18.32 -6.20 18.46
C PRO A 51 -19.30 -5.01 18.50
N ALA A 52 -19.91 -4.74 19.65
CA ALA A 52 -20.86 -3.63 19.81
C ALA A 52 -20.17 -2.27 19.65
N ASP A 53 -18.99 -2.10 20.25
CA ASP A 53 -18.21 -0.86 20.14
C ASP A 53 -17.74 -0.62 18.70
N VAL A 54 -17.33 -1.69 18.01
CA VAL A 54 -16.94 -1.62 16.59
C VAL A 54 -18.13 -1.28 15.71
N ALA A 55 -19.29 -1.87 15.96
CA ALA A 55 -20.52 -1.53 15.24
C ALA A 55 -20.89 -0.06 15.45
N GLN A 56 -20.88 0.42 16.71
CA GLN A 56 -21.15 1.82 17.02
C GLN A 56 -20.15 2.77 16.33
N TYR A 57 -18.86 2.43 16.33
CA TYR A 57 -17.84 3.19 15.64
C TYR A 57 -18.13 3.28 14.13
N LEU A 58 -18.47 2.16 13.50
CA LEU A 58 -18.78 2.09 12.06
C LEU A 58 -20.10 2.79 11.73
N SER A 59 -21.11 2.74 12.60
CA SER A 59 -22.35 3.50 12.40
C SER A 59 -22.10 5.00 12.38
N ALA A 60 -21.15 5.50 13.16
CA ALA A 60 -20.82 6.92 13.22
C ALA A 60 -19.84 7.39 12.13
N ARG A 61 -19.02 6.48 11.56
CA ARG A 61 -17.87 6.83 10.70
C ARG A 61 -17.74 6.01 9.41
N GLY A 62 -18.71 5.14 9.12
CA GLY A 62 -18.63 4.16 8.03
C GLY A 62 -18.75 4.75 6.63
N ASN A 63 -19.21 5.99 6.51
CA ASN A 63 -19.29 6.74 5.25
C ASN A 63 -18.01 7.53 4.93
N PHE A 64 -16.87 7.15 5.52
CA PHE A 64 -15.59 7.77 5.27
C PHE A 64 -15.25 7.76 3.76
N SER A 65 -14.87 8.92 3.24
CA SER A 65 -14.38 9.09 1.88
C SER A 65 -13.31 10.18 1.86
N THR A 66 -12.42 10.09 0.88
CA THR A 66 -11.36 11.08 0.64
C THR A 66 -11.47 11.60 -0.79
N LEU A 67 -10.87 12.75 -1.07
CA LEU A 67 -10.73 13.21 -2.45
C LEU A 67 -9.86 12.21 -3.24
N PRO A 68 -10.21 11.92 -4.50
CA PRO A 68 -9.36 11.11 -5.36
C PRO A 68 -8.01 11.80 -5.55
N PHE A 69 -6.96 11.00 -5.62
CA PHE A 69 -5.61 11.48 -5.89
C PHE A 69 -4.93 10.59 -6.93
N ARG A 70 -3.95 11.15 -7.65
CA ARG A 70 -3.14 10.40 -8.60
C ARG A 70 -2.03 9.66 -7.85
N VAL A 71 -1.92 8.35 -8.09
CA VAL A 71 -0.78 7.55 -7.62
C VAL A 71 0.40 7.78 -8.55
N GLY A 72 1.50 8.34 -8.04
CA GLY A 72 2.68 8.69 -8.83
C GLY A 72 3.81 7.65 -8.84
N ARG A 73 3.76 6.65 -7.95
CA ARG A 73 4.76 5.58 -7.84
C ARG A 73 4.23 4.39 -7.06
N PHE A 74 4.86 3.24 -7.21
CA PHE A 74 4.76 2.13 -6.26
C PHE A 74 6.15 1.82 -5.69
N VAL A 75 6.18 1.17 -4.53
CA VAL A 75 7.42 0.96 -3.77
C VAL A 75 7.51 -0.47 -3.26
N LEU A 76 8.72 -1.00 -3.20
CA LEU A 76 9.04 -2.17 -2.41
C LEU A 76 9.39 -1.69 -1.01
N MET A 77 8.78 -2.31 0.00
CA MET A 77 9.06 -1.99 1.38
C MET A 77 9.44 -3.23 2.16
N SER A 78 10.38 -3.09 3.08
CA SER A 78 10.65 -4.08 4.12
C SER A 78 10.02 -3.64 5.44
N SER A 79 9.65 -4.60 6.27
CA SER A 79 9.23 -4.37 7.64
C SER A 79 10.03 -5.25 8.58
N ARG A 80 10.44 -4.72 9.73
CA ARG A 80 11.02 -5.54 10.81
C ARG A 80 9.92 -6.18 11.64
N ASP A 81 10.19 -7.37 12.18
CA ASP A 81 9.33 -8.02 13.15
C ASP A 81 9.24 -7.16 14.42
N SER A 82 8.15 -6.43 14.54
CA SER A 82 7.84 -5.62 15.72
C SER A 82 6.34 -5.71 16.02
N VAL A 83 6.02 -5.78 17.31
CA VAL A 83 4.64 -5.80 17.80
C VAL A 83 4.05 -4.40 17.63
N GLY A 84 3.23 -4.21 16.60
CA GLY A 84 2.56 -2.92 16.33
C GLY A 84 2.77 -2.35 14.92
N GLY A 85 3.58 -3.02 14.09
CA GLY A 85 4.04 -2.49 12.81
C GLY A 85 5.44 -1.93 12.99
N GLY A 86 6.42 -2.61 12.41
CA GLY A 86 7.81 -2.17 12.47
C GLY A 86 8.02 -0.88 11.67
N PRO A 87 9.20 -0.24 11.79
CA PRO A 87 9.58 0.77 10.82
C PRO A 87 9.51 0.13 9.43
N TYR A 88 8.72 0.75 8.55
CA TYR A 88 8.68 0.39 7.14
C TYR A 88 9.81 1.14 6.44
N ILE A 89 10.68 0.40 5.77
CA ILE A 89 11.77 0.97 4.99
C ILE A 89 11.40 0.83 3.53
N VAL A 90 11.51 1.91 2.77
CA VAL A 90 11.40 1.86 1.30
C VAL A 90 12.73 1.33 0.77
N GLU A 91 12.69 0.16 0.15
CA GLU A 91 13.86 -0.49 -0.45
C GLU A 91 14.07 0.00 -1.88
N GLU A 92 12.99 0.22 -2.63
CA GLU A 92 13.02 0.67 -4.02
C GLU A 92 11.71 1.38 -4.39
N ALA A 93 11.76 2.34 -5.33
CA ALA A 93 10.62 3.13 -5.74
C ALA A 93 10.54 3.30 -7.26
N TRP A 94 9.46 2.80 -7.86
CA TRP A 94 9.24 2.87 -9.30
C TRP A 94 8.20 3.95 -9.64
N PRO A 95 8.57 5.00 -10.40
CA PRO A 95 7.64 6.03 -10.81
C PRO A 95 6.60 5.48 -11.79
N LEU A 96 5.34 5.81 -11.55
CA LEU A 96 4.22 5.58 -12.47
C LEU A 96 4.06 6.86 -13.29
N VAL A 97 5.01 7.09 -14.20
CA VAL A 97 4.88 8.16 -15.19
C VAL A 97 3.73 7.78 -16.13
N GLY A 98 2.65 8.59 -16.12
CA GLY A 98 1.74 8.62 -17.25
C GLY A 98 2.54 9.02 -18.50
N ALA A 99 2.16 8.51 -19.67
CA ALA A 99 2.85 8.68 -20.96
C ALA A 99 3.15 10.14 -21.37
N ASP A 100 4.06 10.80 -20.65
CA ASP A 100 4.62 12.11 -20.92
C ASP A 100 6.15 12.02 -20.76
N PRO A 101 6.90 11.91 -21.86
CA PRO A 101 8.35 11.72 -21.86
C PRO A 101 9.13 12.82 -21.12
N LEU A 102 8.52 14.00 -20.90
CA LEU A 102 9.17 15.16 -20.29
C LEU A 102 9.16 15.13 -18.75
N ALA A 103 8.29 14.34 -18.12
CA ALA A 103 8.21 14.23 -16.67
C ALA A 103 9.30 13.33 -16.06
N SER A 104 9.80 12.35 -16.84
CA SER A 104 10.80 11.36 -16.41
C SER A 104 12.13 11.99 -15.96
N SER A 105 12.50 13.15 -16.53
CA SER A 105 13.75 13.84 -16.22
C SER A 105 13.77 14.53 -14.84
N ARG A 106 12.62 14.93 -14.29
CA ARG A 106 12.57 15.73 -13.05
C ARG A 106 12.62 14.89 -11.78
N PHE A 107 12.10 13.67 -11.82
CA PHE A 107 12.06 12.77 -10.65
C PHE A 107 13.33 11.94 -10.47
N ALA A 108 14.16 11.79 -11.51
CA ALA A 108 15.48 11.16 -11.40
C ALA A 108 16.46 11.98 -10.55
N SER A 109 16.24 13.28 -10.36
CA SER A 109 17.13 14.16 -9.58
C SER A 109 16.92 14.10 -8.06
N ALA A 110 15.83 13.50 -7.59
CA ALA A 110 15.56 13.36 -6.15
C ALA A 110 16.22 12.10 -5.54
N SER A 111 16.98 11.32 -6.33
CA SER A 111 17.70 10.14 -5.84
C SER A 111 19.04 10.46 -5.15
N ASP A 112 19.39 11.73 -4.95
CA ASP A 112 20.54 12.15 -4.14
C ASP A 112 20.08 12.85 -2.85
N ALA A 113 19.63 12.05 -1.88
CA ALA A 113 19.77 12.39 -0.47
C ALA A 113 20.59 11.27 0.20
N SER A 114 21.84 11.24 -0.23
CA SER A 114 23.00 10.53 0.27
C SER A 114 23.00 10.17 1.76
N ARG A 115 23.40 8.92 2.01
CA ARG A 115 24.50 8.54 2.93
C ARG A 115 24.72 9.46 4.14
N ILE A 116 24.25 9.03 5.31
CA ILE A 116 25.05 9.14 6.54
C ILE A 116 25.13 7.74 7.15
N MET A 117 26.27 7.09 6.90
CA MET A 117 26.89 6.27 7.93
C MET A 117 27.34 7.24 9.03
N ARG A 118 26.84 7.05 10.24
CA ARG A 118 27.62 6.97 11.49
C ARG A 118 26.76 6.34 12.56
#